data_AF-A0A4U3AY11-F1
#
_entry.id   AF-A0A4U3AY11-F1
#
_cell.length_a   1.000
_cell.length_b   1.000
_cell.length_c   1.000
_cell.angle_alpha   90.00
_cell.angle_beta   90.00
_cell.angle_gamma   90.00
#
_symmetry.space_group_name_H-M   'P 1'
#
loop_
_entity.id
_entity.type
_entity.pdbx_description
1 polymer ?
#
loop_
_entity_poly.entity_id
_entity_poly.type
_entity_poly.pdbx_seq_one_letter_code
_entity_poly.pdbx_strand_id
1 'polypeptide(L)'
;YLYMIEQVPNYQDNSVIPMGAQEGSEFQSIMDVELADVKVTEVRNVRPSDGEVYYTYNYDYTDLPELMMSPWVKCSFRNPKLTKIDADSNWWPDSMVRITGQVDKSRVVLLIQADKTPAFDNNSVPVIPVYMGKLESYAADDTIADALWAGTAYDAGDEASAHKYDFESKTPFRDVKKYMPRTKSYPKSPGNGIDNIIIKRSRFGARYQAHYLAWNVPPNMMPPDRKSTTGGQYPNTWQNHENDEYKYQFNPSVYSNKVHTSRAYIVHPEEGVRGYMPYIVLLSPLGLLNGDKLKVRQNTCPD
;
A
#
# COMPACT_ATOMS: atom_id res chain seq x y z
N TYR A 1 2.36 7.31 7.18
CA TYR A 1 2.22 5.83 7.12
C TYR A 1 0.74 5.48 7.27
N LEU A 2 0.32 4.37 6.70
CA LEU A 2 -1.05 3.84 6.84
C LEU A 2 -0.98 2.35 7.20
N TYR A 3 -1.94 1.86 7.98
CA TYR A 3 -2.07 0.44 8.33
C TYR A 3 -3.50 0.09 8.70
N MET A 4 -3.80 -1.20 8.69
CA MET A 4 -5.05 -1.77 9.17
C MET A 4 -4.83 -2.49 10.48
N ILE A 5 -5.80 -2.37 11.38
CA ILE A 5 -5.88 -3.13 12.63
C ILE A 5 -7.11 -4.03 12.60
N GLU A 6 -7.00 -5.21 13.20
CA GLU A 6 -8.11 -6.14 13.28
C GLU A 6 -9.19 -5.64 14.24
N GLN A 7 -8.75 -5.12 15.38
CA GLN A 7 -9.57 -4.61 16.48
C GLN A 7 -8.92 -3.34 17.06
N VAL A 8 -9.74 -2.48 17.66
CA VAL A 8 -9.25 -1.29 18.36
C VAL A 8 -8.41 -1.72 19.56
N PRO A 9 -7.21 -1.15 19.77
CA PRO A 9 -6.40 -1.43 20.93
C PRO A 9 -7.17 -1.17 22.24
N ASN A 10 -7.04 -2.07 23.21
CA ASN A 10 -7.71 -1.96 24.51
C ASN A 10 -6.88 -1.16 25.53
N TYR A 11 -6.40 0.03 25.15
CA TYR A 11 -5.68 0.91 26.07
C TYR A 11 -6.47 2.20 26.32
N GLN A 12 -6.23 2.82 27.49
CA GLN A 12 -6.74 4.15 27.76
C GLN A 12 -5.87 5.19 27.06
N ASP A 13 -6.50 6.13 26.36
CA ASP A 13 -5.80 7.26 25.73
C ASP A 13 -4.80 7.90 26.73
N ASN A 14 -3.56 8.14 26.26
CA ASN A 14 -2.43 8.67 27.02
C ASN A 14 -1.74 7.73 28.03
N SER A 15 -1.95 6.41 27.95
CA SER A 15 -1.14 5.46 28.71
C SER A 15 0.35 5.54 28.35
N VAL A 16 1.22 5.71 29.35
CA VAL A 16 2.68 5.71 29.17
C VAL A 16 3.18 4.27 29.15
N ILE A 17 3.81 3.86 28.05
CA ILE A 17 4.40 2.53 27.90
C ILE A 17 5.93 2.66 27.99
N PRO A 18 6.57 2.24 29.09
CA PRO A 18 8.01 2.21 29.18
C PRO A 18 8.57 1.06 28.34
N MET A 19 9.33 1.40 27.29
CA MET A 19 10.02 0.42 26.45
C MET A 19 11.51 0.44 26.75
N GLY A 20 12.07 -0.71 27.16
CA GLY A 20 13.50 -0.85 27.37
C GLY A 20 14.25 -0.98 26.05
N ALA A 21 15.23 -0.11 25.82
CA ALA A 21 16.19 -0.26 24.72
C ALA A 21 17.58 -0.60 25.29
N GLN A 22 18.41 -1.29 24.51
CA GLN A 22 19.81 -1.51 24.87
C GLN A 22 20.55 -0.17 24.83
N GLU A 23 21.47 0.07 25.77
CA GLU A 23 22.22 1.34 25.85
C GLU A 23 22.93 1.65 24.52
N GLY A 24 22.69 2.84 23.97
CA GLY A 24 23.21 3.25 22.65
C GLY A 24 22.43 2.73 21.44
N SER A 25 21.32 2.01 21.64
CA SER A 25 20.45 1.51 20.57
C SER A 25 19.11 2.23 20.60
N GLU A 26 18.94 3.28 19.80
CA GLU A 26 17.60 3.87 19.62
C GLU A 26 16.71 2.95 18.78
N PHE A 27 15.41 2.94 19.09
CA PHE A 27 14.42 2.31 18.23
C PHE A 27 14.26 3.11 16.93
N GLN A 28 15.05 2.76 15.91
CA GLN A 28 14.92 3.36 14.57
C GLN A 28 13.83 2.72 13.71
N SER A 29 13.10 1.74 14.25
CA SER A 29 11.97 1.10 13.57
C SER A 29 10.68 1.46 14.27
N ILE A 30 9.64 1.74 13.49
CA ILE A 30 8.26 1.77 13.98
C ILE A 30 8.00 0.38 14.63
N MET A 31 7.20 0.34 15.70
CA MET A 31 6.89 -0.89 16.44
C MET A 31 5.39 -0.97 16.70
N ASP A 32 4.88 -2.19 16.63
CA ASP A 32 3.57 -2.55 17.18
C ASP A 32 3.79 -3.07 18.60
N VAL A 33 3.01 -2.56 19.55
CA VAL A 33 3.12 -2.93 20.96
C VAL A 33 1.78 -3.46 21.41
N GLU A 34 1.77 -4.74 21.75
CA GLU A 34 0.61 -5.40 22.32
C GLU A 34 0.90 -5.71 23.78
N LEU A 35 -0.06 -5.37 24.63
CA LEU A 35 -0.04 -5.72 26.04
C LEU A 35 -0.78 -7.03 26.18
N ALA A 36 -0.11 -8.01 26.77
CA ALA A 36 -0.60 -9.34 27.02
C ALA A 36 -0.54 -9.57 28.53
N ASP A 37 -1.54 -10.25 29.09
CA ASP A 37 -1.50 -10.65 30.50
C ASP A 37 -0.48 -11.78 30.65
N VAL A 38 0.56 -11.53 31.44
CA VAL A 38 1.67 -12.48 31.62
C VAL A 38 1.66 -13.04 33.03
N LYS A 39 1.70 -14.37 33.13
CA LYS A 39 2.01 -15.06 34.38
C LYS A 39 3.52 -15.15 34.51
N VAL A 40 4.04 -14.49 35.55
CA VAL A 40 5.47 -14.54 35.88
C VAL A 40 5.73 -15.77 36.74
N THR A 41 6.65 -16.63 36.29
CA THR A 41 7.13 -17.79 37.04
C THR A 41 8.58 -17.53 37.44
N GLU A 42 8.83 -17.39 38.74
CA GLU A 42 10.17 -17.21 39.29
C GLU A 42 10.87 -18.56 39.45
N VAL A 43 12.01 -18.74 38.77
CA VAL A 43 12.85 -19.92 38.90
C VAL A 43 14.11 -19.54 39.66
N ARG A 44 14.29 -20.14 40.83
CA ARG A 44 15.49 -19.99 41.64
C ARG A 44 16.61 -20.85 41.06
N ASN A 45 17.67 -20.21 40.59
CA ASN A 45 18.88 -20.87 40.11
C ASN A 45 20.05 -20.62 41.07
N VAL A 46 20.97 -21.58 41.11
CA VAL A 46 22.20 -21.48 41.89
C VAL A 46 23.35 -21.59 40.91
N ARG A 47 24.21 -20.58 40.88
CA ARG A 47 25.34 -20.55 39.96
C ARG A 47 26.37 -21.61 40.42
N PRO A 48 26.75 -22.57 39.54
CA PRO A 48 27.59 -23.70 39.95
C PRO A 48 29.01 -23.33 40.41
N SER A 49 29.50 -22.14 40.02
CA SER A 49 30.88 -21.71 40.28
C SER A 49 31.11 -21.11 41.66
N ASP A 50 30.13 -20.38 42.19
CA ASP A 50 30.27 -19.55 43.40
C ASP A 50 29.11 -19.75 44.39
N GLY A 51 28.07 -20.50 44.03
CA GLY A 51 26.91 -20.74 44.87
C GLY A 51 25.97 -19.54 44.97
N GLU A 52 26.19 -18.47 44.19
CA GLU A 52 25.29 -17.31 44.19
C GLU A 52 23.90 -17.71 43.68
N VAL A 53 22.89 -17.26 44.43
CA VAL A 53 21.49 -17.46 44.05
C VAL A 53 21.10 -16.33 43.11
N TYR A 54 20.66 -16.68 41.92
CA TYR A 54 20.05 -15.75 40.99
C TYR A 54 18.68 -16.26 40.57
N TYR A 55 17.76 -15.33 40.33
CA TYR A 55 16.42 -15.65 39.88
C TYR A 55 16.32 -15.45 38.38
N THR A 56 15.74 -16.42 37.68
CA THR A 56 15.36 -16.28 36.28
C THR A 56 13.84 -16.18 36.23
N TYR A 57 13.35 -15.12 35.61
CA TYR A 57 11.92 -14.91 35.42
C TYR A 57 11.52 -15.49 34.07
N ASN A 58 10.64 -16.49 34.11
CA ASN A 58 9.96 -16.99 32.92
C ASN A 58 8.61 -16.28 32.80
N TYR A 59 8.29 -15.87 31.58
CA TYR A 59 7.08 -15.12 31.25
C TYR A 59 6.17 -16.00 30.41
N ASP A 60 5.11 -16.53 31.02
CA ASP A 60 4.11 -17.33 30.32
C ASP A 60 2.92 -16.44 29.98
N TYR A 61 2.69 -16.19 28.69
CA TYR A 61 1.54 -15.41 28.21
C TYR A 61 0.24 -16.17 28.50
N THR A 62 -0.69 -15.54 29.22
CA THR A 62 -1.99 -16.13 29.58
C THR A 62 -3.10 -15.79 28.58
N ASP A 63 -2.91 -14.72 27.81
CA ASP A 63 -3.62 -14.46 26.58
C ASP A 63 -2.69 -14.67 25.38
N LEU A 64 -3.27 -15.04 24.25
CA LEU A 64 -2.57 -14.98 22.98
C LEU A 64 -2.84 -13.59 22.42
N PRO A 65 -1.83 -12.72 22.26
CA PRO A 65 -1.97 -11.52 21.45
C PRO A 65 -2.28 -11.92 20.00
N GLU A 66 -3.56 -12.16 19.71
CA GLU A 66 -4.11 -12.56 18.41
C GLU A 66 -4.39 -11.37 17.51
N LEU A 67 -4.22 -10.13 18.02
CA LEU A 67 -4.36 -8.94 17.21
C LEU A 67 -3.33 -8.99 16.09
N MET A 68 -3.80 -8.90 14.86
CA MET A 68 -2.92 -8.86 13.70
C MET A 68 -3.05 -7.47 13.09
N MET A 69 -1.96 -6.73 13.03
CA MET A 69 -1.85 -5.49 12.26
C MET A 69 -1.42 -5.79 10.82
N SER A 70 -1.75 -4.96 9.84
CA SER A 70 -1.15 -5.05 8.51
C SER A 70 0.31 -4.58 8.53
N PRO A 71 1.13 -4.95 7.53
CA PRO A 71 2.36 -4.23 7.25
C PRO A 71 2.09 -2.73 7.05
N TRP A 72 3.06 -1.87 7.40
CA TRP A 72 2.91 -0.43 7.19
C TRP A 72 3.06 -0.05 5.73
N VAL A 73 2.14 0.79 5.27
CA VAL A 73 2.19 1.40 3.95
C VAL A 73 2.85 2.78 4.07
N LYS A 74 4.08 2.88 3.57
CA LYS A 74 4.84 4.15 3.54
C LYS A 74 4.49 4.96 2.30
N CYS A 75 3.58 5.91 2.48
CA CYS A 75 3.24 6.96 1.51
C CYS A 75 4.15 8.18 1.72
N SER A 76 5.10 8.39 0.80
CA SER A 76 5.99 9.57 0.80
C SER A 76 5.52 10.57 -0.26
N PHE A 77 5.21 11.81 0.10
CA PHE A 77 4.75 12.86 -0.84
C PHE A 77 5.87 13.52 -1.63
N ARG A 78 7.11 13.42 -1.14
CA ARG A 78 8.31 13.99 -1.73
C ARG A 78 9.49 13.10 -1.36
N ASN A 79 10.51 13.03 -2.22
CA ASN A 79 11.75 12.35 -1.87
C ASN A 79 12.61 13.28 -0.99
N PRO A 80 12.90 12.90 0.27
CA PRO A 80 13.66 13.74 1.20
C PRO A 80 15.12 13.94 0.78
N LYS A 81 15.67 13.08 -0.10
CA LYS A 81 17.06 13.14 -0.55
C LYS A 81 17.32 14.13 -1.68
N LEU A 82 16.26 14.62 -2.34
CA LEU A 82 16.38 15.55 -3.47
C LEU A 82 16.90 16.92 -3.06
N THR A 83 16.54 17.38 -1.87
CA THR A 83 16.70 18.78 -1.50
C THR A 83 18.05 19.09 -0.86
N LYS A 84 18.83 18.08 -0.42
CA LYS A 84 20.04 18.26 0.45
C LYS A 84 19.80 19.24 1.62
N ILE A 85 18.54 19.46 1.96
CA ILE A 85 17.98 20.36 2.96
C ILE A 85 16.99 19.49 3.71
N ASP A 86 16.93 19.68 5.03
CA ASP A 86 15.99 18.98 5.90
C ASP A 86 14.54 19.33 5.50
N ALA A 87 13.96 18.48 4.66
CA ALA A 87 12.63 18.66 4.09
C ALA A 87 11.52 18.48 5.14
N ASP A 88 11.84 17.99 6.33
CA ASP A 88 10.89 17.91 7.45
C ASP A 88 10.53 19.32 7.97
N SER A 89 11.36 20.34 7.68
CA SER A 89 11.20 21.72 8.14
C SER A 89 10.77 22.74 7.09
N ASN A 90 10.74 22.37 5.80
CA ASN A 90 10.41 23.30 4.70
C ASN A 90 8.90 23.43 4.44
N TRP A 91 8.12 23.50 5.52
CA TRP A 91 6.69 23.81 5.49
C TRP A 91 6.55 25.30 5.75
N TRP A 92 6.33 26.04 4.68
CA TRP A 92 6.02 27.46 4.79
C TRP A 92 4.59 27.60 5.34
N PRO A 93 4.23 28.73 5.98
CA PRO A 93 2.87 28.94 6.49
C PRO A 93 1.77 28.80 5.41
N ASP A 94 2.14 28.91 4.14
CA ASP A 94 1.30 28.76 2.95
C ASP A 94 1.45 27.39 2.25
N SER A 95 2.20 26.44 2.82
CA SER A 95 2.31 25.09 2.27
C SER A 95 0.96 24.38 2.35
N MET A 96 0.31 24.24 1.19
CA MET A 96 -1.00 23.62 1.09
C MET A 96 -0.89 22.15 0.68
N VAL A 97 -1.59 21.29 1.39
CA VAL A 97 -1.91 19.94 0.90
C VAL A 97 -3.28 20.00 0.25
N ARG A 98 -3.36 19.61 -1.01
CA ARG A 98 -4.63 19.42 -1.71
C ARG A 98 -5.10 17.99 -1.48
N ILE A 99 -6.24 17.85 -0.82
CA ILE A 99 -6.92 16.57 -0.64
C ILE A 99 -8.23 16.63 -1.44
N THR A 100 -8.41 15.68 -2.35
CA THR A 100 -9.66 15.51 -3.11
C THR A 100 -10.07 14.06 -3.06
N GLY A 101 -11.33 13.75 -2.82
CA GLY A 101 -11.75 12.36 -2.68
C GLY A 101 -13.17 12.20 -2.16
N GLN A 102 -13.50 10.96 -1.82
CA GLN A 102 -14.78 10.56 -1.23
C GLN A 102 -14.53 9.80 0.07
N VAL A 103 -15.35 10.11 1.08
CA VAL A 103 -15.30 9.45 2.39
C VAL A 103 -16.72 9.04 2.76
N ASP A 104 -16.86 7.77 3.14
CA ASP A 104 -18.09 7.18 3.65
C ASP A 104 -17.78 6.42 4.96
N LYS A 105 -18.82 5.95 5.66
CA LYS A 105 -18.75 5.20 6.93
C LYS A 105 -17.81 4.00 6.89
N SER A 106 -17.56 3.44 5.70
CA SER A 106 -16.79 2.21 5.52
C SER A 106 -15.51 2.37 4.70
N ARG A 107 -15.29 3.54 4.09
CA ARG A 107 -14.33 3.73 3.00
C ARG A 107 -13.79 5.15 2.96
N VAL A 108 -12.51 5.26 2.65
CA VAL A 108 -11.78 6.50 2.41
C VAL A 108 -11.03 6.35 1.10
N VAL A 109 -11.37 7.19 0.11
CA VAL A 109 -10.71 7.24 -1.19
C VAL A 109 -10.22 8.65 -1.42
N LEU A 110 -8.90 8.85 -1.39
CA LEU A 110 -8.29 10.18 -1.45
C LEU A 110 -7.26 10.24 -2.57
N LEU A 111 -7.18 11.39 -3.22
CA LEU A 111 -6.06 11.85 -4.00
C LEU A 111 -5.44 13.00 -3.21
N ILE A 112 -4.23 12.78 -2.73
CA ILE A 112 -3.51 13.72 -1.88
C ILE A 112 -2.32 14.24 -2.66
N GLN A 113 -2.19 15.55 -2.76
CA GLN A 113 -1.06 16.22 -3.40
C GLN A 113 -0.49 17.26 -2.45
N ALA A 114 0.81 17.16 -2.15
CA ALA A 114 1.50 18.21 -1.41
C ALA A 114 1.81 19.41 -2.33
N ASP A 115 2.24 20.52 -1.74
CA ASP A 115 2.62 21.71 -2.51
C ASP A 115 3.73 21.39 -3.52
N LYS A 116 3.51 21.82 -4.77
CA LYS A 116 4.42 21.64 -5.90
C LYS A 116 5.52 22.70 -5.95
N THR A 117 5.41 23.78 -5.18
CA THR A 117 6.40 24.86 -5.16
C THR A 117 7.64 24.43 -4.36
N PRO A 118 8.88 24.72 -4.80
CA PRO A 118 9.33 25.29 -6.08
C PRO A 118 9.72 24.24 -7.15
N ALA A 119 9.35 22.98 -6.98
CA ALA A 119 9.80 21.88 -7.85
C ALA A 119 8.96 21.74 -9.15
N PHE A 120 8.74 22.86 -9.84
CA PHE A 120 7.90 22.94 -11.04
C PHE A 120 8.44 22.14 -12.23
N ASP A 121 9.77 22.05 -12.40
CA ASP A 121 10.37 21.53 -13.64
C ASP A 121 10.45 20.00 -13.70
N ASN A 122 10.56 19.30 -12.56
CA ASN A 122 10.80 17.85 -12.53
C ASN A 122 9.64 17.02 -11.93
N ASN A 123 8.48 17.64 -11.69
CA ASN A 123 7.27 16.97 -11.20
C ASN A 123 7.52 16.06 -9.98
N SER A 124 8.34 16.54 -9.03
CA SER A 124 8.83 15.72 -7.90
C SER A 124 7.81 15.51 -6.79
N VAL A 125 6.59 16.02 -6.96
CA VAL A 125 5.47 15.93 -6.01
C VAL A 125 4.27 15.30 -6.70
N PRO A 126 4.18 13.96 -6.71
CA PRO A 126 3.09 13.26 -7.38
C PRO A 126 1.76 13.46 -6.64
N VAL A 127 0.66 13.28 -7.38
CA VAL A 127 -0.65 13.04 -6.77
C VAL A 127 -0.66 11.62 -6.26
N ILE A 128 -0.84 11.44 -4.96
CA ILE A 128 -0.84 10.14 -4.31
C ILE A 128 -2.28 9.66 -4.10
N PRO A 129 -2.70 8.59 -4.78
CA PRO A 129 -3.94 7.92 -4.44
C PRO A 129 -3.80 7.15 -3.12
N VAL A 130 -4.85 7.15 -2.32
CA VAL A 130 -4.98 6.35 -1.09
C VAL A 130 -6.37 5.74 -1.08
N TYR A 131 -6.43 4.43 -0.84
CA TYR A 131 -7.68 3.72 -0.60
C TYR A 131 -7.57 2.95 0.70
N MET A 132 -8.58 3.13 1.54
CA MET A 132 -8.74 2.38 2.79
C MET A 132 -10.20 2.05 3.01
N GLY A 133 -10.55 0.78 3.13
CA GLY A 133 -11.88 0.35 3.55
C GLY A 133 -12.45 -0.82 2.77
N LYS A 134 -13.75 -1.06 2.92
CA LYS A 134 -14.43 -2.24 2.40
C LYS A 134 -14.42 -2.31 0.87
N LEU A 135 -14.21 -3.49 0.32
CA LEU A 135 -14.49 -3.79 -1.08
C LEU A 135 -15.95 -4.22 -1.26
N GLU A 136 -16.45 -4.16 -2.48
CA GLU A 136 -17.69 -4.85 -2.87
C GLU A 136 -17.32 -6.21 -3.43
N SER A 137 -17.55 -7.26 -2.64
CA SER A 137 -17.22 -8.62 -3.02
C SER A 137 -18.29 -9.21 -3.96
N TYR A 138 -17.86 -10.07 -4.88
CA TYR A 138 -18.80 -10.86 -5.70
C TYR A 138 -19.32 -12.10 -4.97
N ALA A 139 -18.65 -12.51 -3.90
CA ALA A 139 -19.02 -13.69 -3.14
C ALA A 139 -19.80 -13.27 -1.89
N ALA A 140 -20.99 -13.85 -1.69
CA ALA A 140 -21.89 -13.48 -0.59
C ALA A 140 -21.34 -13.89 0.81
N ASP A 141 -20.39 -14.84 0.84
CA ASP A 141 -19.68 -15.31 2.03
C ASP A 141 -18.50 -14.42 2.44
N ASP A 142 -18.06 -13.52 1.56
CA ASP A 142 -16.89 -12.67 1.79
C ASP A 142 -17.26 -11.37 2.50
N THR A 143 -17.34 -11.45 3.82
CA THR A 143 -17.75 -10.35 4.70
C THR A 143 -16.60 -9.49 5.23
N ILE A 144 -15.35 -9.91 5.03
CA ILE A 144 -14.14 -9.26 5.56
C ILE A 144 -13.19 -8.94 4.40
N ALA A 145 -13.60 -7.98 3.57
CA ALA A 145 -12.88 -7.55 2.38
C ALA A 145 -12.39 -6.10 2.51
N ASP A 146 -11.79 -5.74 3.65
CA ASP A 146 -11.13 -4.44 3.78
C ASP A 146 -9.82 -4.43 3.00
N ALA A 147 -9.62 -3.40 2.18
CA ALA A 147 -8.41 -3.19 1.40
C ALA A 147 -7.67 -1.94 1.84
N LEU A 148 -6.35 -1.99 1.75
CA LEU A 148 -5.46 -0.86 1.93
C LEU A 148 -4.41 -0.82 0.83
N TRP A 149 -4.31 0.32 0.16
CA TRP A 149 -3.18 0.64 -0.69
C TRP A 149 -3.00 2.15 -0.81
N ALA A 150 -1.79 2.56 -1.15
CA ALA A 150 -1.47 3.94 -1.44
C ALA A 150 -0.43 4.02 -2.55
N GLY A 151 -0.39 5.17 -3.23
CA GLY A 151 0.78 5.56 -4.00
C GLY A 151 1.90 6.06 -3.09
N THR A 152 3.07 6.24 -3.67
CA THR A 152 4.19 6.90 -3.02
C THR A 152 5.09 7.51 -4.08
N ALA A 153 5.70 8.65 -3.76
CA ALA A 153 6.86 9.12 -4.50
C ALA A 153 8.02 8.13 -4.28
N TYR A 154 8.91 8.04 -5.28
CA TYR A 154 10.15 7.30 -5.18
C TYR A 154 11.08 8.00 -4.19
N ASP A 155 11.28 7.42 -3.01
CA ASP A 155 12.04 8.01 -1.90
C ASP A 155 13.37 7.28 -1.59
N ALA A 156 13.75 6.35 -2.45
CA ALA A 156 15.07 5.75 -2.46
C ALA A 156 16.01 6.60 -3.33
N GLY A 157 17.31 6.63 -3.03
CA GLY A 157 18.29 7.33 -3.88
C GLY A 157 18.06 8.83 -4.10
N ASP A 158 18.78 9.37 -5.07
CA ASP A 158 18.71 10.76 -5.53
C ASP A 158 17.67 10.93 -6.66
N GLU A 159 17.60 12.13 -7.25
CA GLU A 159 16.68 12.44 -8.36
C GLU A 159 16.90 11.55 -9.58
N ALA A 160 18.16 11.36 -9.95
CA ALA A 160 18.53 10.52 -11.07
C ALA A 160 18.06 9.07 -10.87
N SER A 161 18.04 8.59 -9.62
CA SER A 161 17.51 7.26 -9.28
C SER A 161 16.01 7.16 -9.48
N ALA A 162 15.25 8.23 -9.19
CA ALA A 162 13.80 8.26 -9.43
C ALA A 162 13.46 8.16 -10.92
N HIS A 163 14.19 8.88 -11.78
CA HIS A 163 14.00 8.83 -13.23
C HIS A 163 14.44 7.51 -13.87
N LYS A 164 15.29 6.75 -13.19
CA LYS A 164 15.79 5.44 -13.64
C LYS A 164 15.07 4.27 -12.96
N TYR A 165 13.94 4.53 -12.30
CA TYR A 165 13.20 3.46 -11.66
C TYR A 165 12.73 2.43 -12.70
N ASP A 166 13.16 1.19 -12.50
CA ASP A 166 12.83 0.08 -13.37
C ASP A 166 11.51 -0.55 -12.93
N PHE A 167 10.43 -0.22 -13.64
CA PHE A 167 9.11 -0.82 -13.44
C PHE A 167 9.08 -2.33 -13.74
N GLU A 168 10.10 -2.85 -14.45
CA GLU A 168 10.25 -4.28 -14.76
C GLU A 168 11.07 -5.03 -13.72
N SER A 169 11.52 -4.36 -12.66
CA SER A 169 12.36 -4.98 -11.66
C SER A 169 11.67 -6.19 -11.04
N LYS A 170 12.43 -7.29 -10.86
CA LYS A 170 11.96 -8.49 -10.14
C LYS A 170 11.88 -8.29 -8.63
N THR A 171 12.49 -7.21 -8.13
CA THR A 171 12.53 -6.89 -6.70
C THR A 171 11.47 -5.85 -6.36
N PRO A 172 10.64 -6.08 -5.33
CA PRO A 172 9.57 -5.15 -4.98
C PRO A 172 10.14 -3.80 -4.59
N PHE A 173 9.43 -2.71 -4.89
CA PHE A 173 9.85 -1.38 -4.49
C PHE A 173 9.99 -1.27 -2.97
N ARG A 174 9.06 -1.90 -2.23
CA ARG A 174 9.11 -2.01 -0.77
C ARG A 174 9.32 -3.44 -0.34
N ASP A 175 10.43 -3.69 0.34
CA ASP A 175 10.62 -4.94 1.08
C ASP A 175 9.65 -4.98 2.27
N VAL A 176 8.62 -5.81 2.16
CA VAL A 176 7.57 -5.96 3.17
C VAL A 176 8.19 -6.29 4.53
N LYS A 177 9.30 -7.05 4.59
CA LYS A 177 9.94 -7.48 5.84
C LYS A 177 10.39 -6.30 6.71
N LYS A 178 10.75 -5.16 6.09
CA LYS A 178 11.17 -3.95 6.81
C LYS A 178 9.99 -3.20 7.45
N TYR A 179 8.77 -3.49 6.99
CA TYR A 179 7.53 -2.83 7.42
C TYR A 179 6.56 -3.81 8.11
N MET A 180 7.02 -5.03 8.39
CA MET A 180 6.28 -5.99 9.20
C MET A 180 6.47 -5.71 10.69
N PRO A 181 5.43 -5.92 11.50
CA PRO A 181 5.59 -6.05 12.94
C PRO A 181 6.54 -7.19 13.28
N ARG A 182 7.56 -6.92 14.12
CA ARG A 182 8.64 -7.88 14.42
C ARG A 182 8.16 -9.15 15.12
N THR A 183 7.10 -9.05 15.91
CA THR A 183 6.56 -10.14 16.73
C THR A 183 5.48 -10.95 16.02
N LYS A 184 5.09 -10.56 14.80
CA LYS A 184 3.98 -11.18 14.06
C LYS A 184 4.50 -11.91 12.82
N SER A 185 3.96 -13.10 12.60
CA SER A 185 4.25 -13.90 11.41
C SER A 185 3.01 -13.95 10.53
N TYR A 186 3.19 -13.72 9.24
CA TYR A 186 2.13 -13.74 8.26
C TYR A 186 2.27 -14.95 7.32
N PRO A 187 1.16 -15.42 6.73
CA PRO A 187 1.20 -16.39 5.65
C PRO A 187 2.08 -15.92 4.48
N LYS A 188 2.47 -16.85 3.61
CA LYS A 188 3.32 -16.57 2.45
C LYS A 188 2.75 -15.40 1.62
N SER A 189 3.62 -14.44 1.29
CA SER A 189 3.34 -13.25 0.45
C SER A 189 2.35 -12.22 1.05
N PRO A 190 2.66 -11.63 2.21
CA PRO A 190 1.91 -10.48 2.71
C PRO A 190 2.13 -9.25 1.81
N GLY A 191 1.12 -8.39 1.73
CA GLY A 191 1.18 -7.19 0.93
C GLY A 191 1.98 -6.05 1.57
N ASN A 192 2.49 -5.12 0.76
CA ASN A 192 3.14 -3.89 1.22
C ASN A 192 2.31 -2.62 0.97
N GLY A 193 1.17 -2.73 0.28
CA GLY A 193 0.25 -1.63 0.03
C GLY A 193 0.76 -0.58 -0.96
N ILE A 194 1.89 -0.83 -1.62
CA ILE A 194 2.47 0.02 -2.66
C ILE A 194 2.60 -0.75 -3.97
N ASP A 195 3.32 -1.87 -3.96
CA ASP A 195 3.46 -2.76 -5.13
C ASP A 195 2.22 -3.63 -5.34
N ASN A 196 1.45 -3.83 -4.27
CA ASN A 196 0.24 -4.63 -4.24
C ASN A 196 -0.77 -4.02 -3.28
N ILE A 197 -1.99 -4.52 -3.34
CA ILE A 197 -3.08 -4.14 -2.44
C ILE A 197 -3.10 -5.13 -1.28
N ILE A 198 -3.09 -4.59 -0.05
CA ILE A 198 -3.24 -5.41 1.15
C ILE A 198 -4.72 -5.68 1.36
N ILE A 199 -5.13 -6.94 1.43
CA ILE A 199 -6.48 -7.30 1.86
C ILE A 199 -6.44 -7.90 3.26
N LYS A 200 -7.28 -7.38 4.17
CA LYS A 200 -7.32 -7.75 5.59
C LYS A 200 -7.37 -9.26 5.79
N ARG A 201 -8.25 -9.96 5.06
CA ARG A 201 -8.36 -11.43 5.09
C ARG A 201 -8.66 -11.95 3.70
N SER A 202 -7.90 -12.92 3.19
CA SER A 202 -8.15 -13.62 1.93
C SER A 202 -9.42 -14.47 2.02
N ARG A 203 -9.98 -14.92 0.90
CA ARG A 203 -11.13 -15.84 0.90
C ARG A 203 -10.81 -17.14 1.65
N PHE A 204 -9.58 -17.64 1.52
CA PHE A 204 -9.09 -18.81 2.26
C PHE A 204 -8.70 -18.52 3.72
N GLY A 205 -8.90 -17.28 4.18
CA GLY A 205 -8.71 -16.90 5.57
C GLY A 205 -7.30 -16.40 5.93
N ALA A 206 -6.38 -16.34 4.96
CA ALA A 206 -5.03 -15.83 5.19
C ALA A 206 -5.04 -14.30 5.36
N ARG A 207 -4.35 -13.79 6.39
CA ARG A 207 -4.40 -12.35 6.72
C ARG A 207 -3.41 -11.54 5.88
N TYR A 208 -3.82 -10.31 5.53
CA TYR A 208 -2.97 -9.28 4.90
C TYR A 208 -2.23 -9.73 3.62
N GLN A 209 -2.86 -10.59 2.83
CA GLN A 209 -2.27 -11.11 1.60
C GLN A 209 -2.24 -10.06 0.48
N ALA A 210 -1.18 -10.13 -0.32
CA ALA A 210 -1.00 -9.33 -1.52
C ALA A 210 -2.04 -9.69 -2.59
N HIS A 211 -2.82 -8.70 -3.01
CA HIS A 211 -3.71 -8.78 -4.17
C HIS A 211 -3.31 -7.74 -5.21
N TYR A 212 -3.78 -7.89 -6.44
CA TYR A 212 -3.47 -7.01 -7.54
C TYR A 212 -4.69 -6.23 -8.01
N LEU A 213 -4.44 -5.00 -8.45
CA LEU A 213 -5.41 -4.18 -9.13
C LEU A 213 -5.53 -4.63 -10.58
N ALA A 214 -6.76 -4.83 -11.05
CA ALA A 214 -7.05 -5.11 -12.44
C ALA A 214 -8.22 -4.25 -12.92
N TRP A 215 -8.24 -3.90 -14.20
CA TRP A 215 -9.39 -3.25 -14.82
C TRP A 215 -9.53 -3.71 -16.25
N ASN A 216 -10.75 -3.67 -16.76
CA ASN A 216 -11.02 -4.06 -18.13
C ASN A 216 -10.56 -2.96 -19.07
N VAL A 217 -9.79 -3.37 -20.06
CA VAL A 217 -9.50 -2.59 -21.24
C VAL A 217 -10.16 -3.28 -22.44
N PRO A 218 -10.70 -2.56 -23.43
CA PRO A 218 -11.30 -3.20 -24.58
C PRO A 218 -10.27 -4.11 -25.26
N PRO A 219 -10.68 -5.29 -25.74
CA PRO A 219 -9.77 -6.19 -26.44
C PRO A 219 -9.34 -5.52 -27.74
N ASN A 220 -8.06 -5.17 -27.85
CA ASN A 220 -7.46 -5.00 -29.17
C ASN A 220 -7.46 -6.42 -29.78
N MET A 221 -8.13 -6.62 -30.92
CA MET A 221 -7.93 -7.83 -31.69
C MET A 221 -6.50 -7.83 -32.23
N MET A 222 -5.60 -8.37 -31.43
CA MET A 222 -4.32 -8.96 -31.75
C MET A 222 -3.87 -9.55 -30.40
N PRO A 223 -3.43 -10.82 -30.31
CA PRO A 223 -2.80 -11.27 -29.08
C PRO A 223 -1.66 -10.28 -28.79
N PRO A 224 -1.67 -9.54 -27.67
CA PRO A 224 -0.52 -8.73 -27.33
C PRO A 224 0.64 -9.70 -27.30
N ASP A 225 1.73 -9.40 -28.02
CA ASP A 225 2.92 -10.24 -27.96
C ASP A 225 3.43 -10.10 -26.51
N ARG A 226 2.94 -10.98 -25.63
CA ARG A 226 3.33 -11.10 -24.22
C ARG A 226 4.74 -11.66 -24.18
N LYS A 227 5.68 -10.95 -24.80
CA LYS A 227 7.10 -11.25 -24.85
C LYS A 227 7.83 -10.11 -24.19
N SER A 228 7.66 -10.04 -22.88
CA SER A 228 8.78 -9.64 -22.04
C SER A 228 9.71 -10.85 -21.94
N THR A 229 10.90 -10.75 -22.52
CA THR A 229 11.99 -11.73 -22.30
C THR A 229 12.67 -11.51 -20.94
N THR A 230 12.33 -10.43 -20.23
CA THR A 230 13.00 -10.00 -19.00
C THR A 230 12.41 -10.66 -17.74
N GLY A 231 11.16 -11.15 -17.81
CA GLY A 231 10.50 -11.85 -16.70
C GLY A 231 10.31 -10.96 -15.46
N GLY A 232 9.99 -9.68 -15.69
CA GLY A 232 9.74 -8.68 -14.65
C GLY A 232 8.52 -8.99 -13.78
N GLN A 233 8.30 -8.15 -12.76
CA GLN A 233 7.16 -8.33 -11.83
C GLN A 233 5.79 -8.20 -12.50
N TYR A 234 5.70 -7.45 -13.59
CA TYR A 234 4.47 -7.21 -14.33
C TYR A 234 4.63 -7.71 -15.78
N PRO A 235 3.62 -8.39 -16.35
CA PRO A 235 3.66 -8.78 -17.75
C PRO A 235 3.45 -7.56 -18.65
N ASN A 236 4.47 -7.18 -19.42
CA ASN A 236 4.35 -6.08 -20.38
C ASN A 236 3.43 -6.42 -21.53
N THR A 237 2.52 -5.49 -21.80
CA THR A 237 1.70 -5.51 -22.99
C THR A 237 2.43 -4.92 -24.21
N TRP A 238 3.47 -4.10 -24.01
CA TRP A 238 4.16 -3.35 -25.07
C TRP A 238 5.68 -3.29 -24.84
N GLN A 239 6.51 -3.30 -25.89
CA GLN A 239 7.98 -3.23 -25.77
C GLN A 239 8.51 -1.79 -25.90
N ASN A 240 7.95 -0.99 -26.81
CA ASN A 240 8.28 0.42 -27.01
C ASN A 240 7.09 1.19 -27.62
N HIS A 241 7.24 2.50 -27.77
CA HIS A 241 6.23 3.38 -28.36
C HIS A 241 6.14 3.29 -29.90
N GLU A 242 7.09 2.58 -30.53
CA GLU A 242 7.14 2.38 -31.99
C GLU A 242 6.34 1.16 -32.46
N ASN A 243 6.01 0.25 -31.55
CA ASN A 243 5.15 -0.90 -31.80
C ASN A 243 3.85 -0.46 -32.49
N ASP A 244 3.44 -1.18 -33.54
CA ASP A 244 2.21 -0.89 -34.28
C ASP A 244 0.98 -0.93 -33.37
N GLU A 245 1.02 -1.74 -32.33
CA GLU A 245 -0.01 -1.83 -31.31
C GLU A 245 -0.11 -0.57 -30.43
N TYR A 246 0.98 0.19 -30.26
CA TYR A 246 1.01 1.49 -29.58
C TYR A 246 0.38 2.61 -30.43
N LYS A 247 0.27 2.38 -31.76
CA LYS A 247 -0.43 3.28 -32.69
C LYS A 247 -1.95 3.09 -32.67
N TYR A 248 -2.45 2.01 -32.05
CA TYR A 248 -3.88 1.86 -31.79
C TYR A 248 -4.26 2.76 -30.60
N GLN A 249 -4.60 4.00 -30.93
CA GLN A 249 -5.15 4.94 -29.98
C GLN A 249 -6.60 4.54 -29.67
N PHE A 250 -6.93 4.42 -28.39
CA PHE A 250 -8.32 4.32 -27.95
C PHE A 250 -8.96 5.71 -28.06
N ASN A 251 -9.29 6.10 -29.28
CA ASN A 251 -10.00 7.35 -29.51
C ASN A 251 -11.38 7.26 -28.85
N PRO A 252 -11.87 8.36 -28.25
CA PRO A 252 -13.28 8.49 -27.95
C PRO A 252 -14.08 8.06 -29.19
N SER A 253 -15.13 7.25 -28.98
CA SER A 253 -15.96 6.77 -30.07
C SER A 253 -16.39 7.94 -30.97
N VAL A 254 -16.04 7.95 -32.26
CA VAL A 254 -16.34 9.08 -33.18
C VAL A 254 -17.84 9.44 -33.17
N TYR A 255 -18.71 8.45 -32.97
CA TYR A 255 -20.16 8.63 -32.93
C TYR A 255 -20.70 9.20 -31.62
N SER A 256 -19.99 8.98 -30.49
CA SER A 256 -20.52 9.29 -29.17
C SER A 256 -19.59 10.09 -28.27
N ASN A 257 -18.34 10.29 -28.69
CA ASN A 257 -17.22 10.83 -27.93
C ASN A 257 -17.06 10.21 -26.53
N LYS A 258 -17.43 8.94 -26.39
CA LYS A 258 -17.31 8.18 -25.13
C LYS A 258 -16.05 7.34 -25.13
N VAL A 259 -15.41 7.30 -23.97
CA VAL A 259 -14.22 6.47 -23.68
C VAL A 259 -14.64 5.28 -22.84
N HIS A 260 -14.02 4.12 -23.09
CA HIS A 260 -14.22 2.95 -22.25
C HIS A 260 -13.59 3.15 -20.87
N THR A 261 -14.37 2.90 -19.83
CA THR A 261 -13.92 2.94 -18.45
C THR A 261 -14.30 1.63 -17.77
N SER A 262 -13.54 1.24 -16.75
CA SER A 262 -13.79 0.03 -15.98
C SER A 262 -13.76 0.35 -14.50
N ARG A 263 -14.49 -0.45 -13.73
CA ARG A 263 -14.28 -0.50 -12.28
C ARG A 263 -12.88 -1.03 -11.99
N ALA A 264 -12.36 -0.65 -10.83
CA ALA A 264 -11.14 -1.21 -10.27
C ALA A 264 -11.44 -2.54 -9.58
N TYR A 265 -11.01 -3.65 -10.18
CA TYR A 265 -11.15 -4.99 -9.63
C TYR A 265 -9.95 -5.37 -8.78
N ILE A 266 -10.20 -6.21 -7.79
CA ILE A 266 -9.17 -6.83 -6.94
C ILE A 266 -9.07 -8.29 -7.32
N VAL A 267 -7.85 -8.74 -7.61
CA VAL A 267 -7.56 -10.09 -8.09
C VAL A 267 -6.46 -10.73 -7.27
N HIS A 268 -6.68 -11.96 -6.82
CA HIS A 268 -5.64 -12.81 -6.29
C HIS A 268 -5.27 -13.87 -7.34
N PRO A 269 -3.99 -14.24 -7.52
CA PRO A 269 -3.58 -15.26 -8.49
C PRO A 269 -4.28 -16.61 -8.29
N GLU A 270 -4.60 -16.97 -7.05
CA GLU A 270 -5.24 -18.25 -6.70
C GLU A 270 -6.75 -18.14 -6.43
N GLU A 271 -7.24 -16.96 -5.98
CA GLU A 271 -8.67 -16.78 -5.66
C GLU A 271 -9.46 -16.22 -6.86
N GLY A 272 -8.77 -15.72 -7.88
CA GLY A 272 -9.39 -15.03 -9.01
C GLY A 272 -9.89 -13.64 -8.63
N VAL A 273 -10.94 -13.19 -9.32
CA VAL A 273 -11.53 -11.86 -9.09
C VAL A 273 -12.38 -11.90 -7.83
N ARG A 274 -11.97 -11.15 -6.81
CA ARG A 274 -12.66 -11.09 -5.53
C ARG A 274 -13.84 -10.12 -5.53
N GLY A 275 -13.64 -8.97 -6.16
CA GLY A 275 -14.62 -7.88 -6.12
C GLY A 275 -14.10 -6.62 -6.78
N TYR A 276 -14.74 -5.50 -6.48
CA TYR A 276 -14.34 -4.18 -6.99
C TYR A 276 -14.27 -3.13 -5.87
N MET A 277 -13.52 -2.07 -6.13
CA MET A 277 -13.40 -0.89 -5.27
C MET A 277 -14.46 0.15 -5.64
N PRO A 278 -15.39 0.51 -4.74
CA PRO A 278 -16.30 1.64 -4.94
C PRO A 278 -15.57 2.98 -5.08
N TYR A 279 -16.22 3.95 -5.72
CA TYR A 279 -15.71 5.31 -5.97
C TYR A 279 -14.43 5.39 -6.82
N ILE A 280 -13.93 4.27 -7.34
CA ILE A 280 -12.77 4.23 -8.24
C ILE A 280 -13.21 3.76 -9.62
N VAL A 281 -12.89 4.58 -10.61
CA VAL A 281 -13.02 4.24 -12.02
C VAL A 281 -11.64 4.36 -12.65
N LEU A 282 -11.24 3.30 -13.35
CA LEU A 282 -9.98 3.22 -14.06
C LEU A 282 -10.22 3.27 -15.56
N LEU A 283 -9.27 3.86 -16.25
CA LEU A 283 -9.29 4.03 -17.69
C LEU A 283 -7.87 3.90 -18.22
N SER A 284 -7.76 3.41 -19.45
CA SER A 284 -6.48 3.41 -20.14
C SER A 284 -6.20 4.83 -20.66
N PRO A 285 -5.04 5.45 -20.35
CA PRO A 285 -4.73 6.81 -20.79
C PRO A 285 -4.42 6.92 -22.29
N LEU A 286 -4.38 5.79 -23.00
CA LEU A 286 -4.08 5.74 -24.44
C LEU A 286 -5.10 6.56 -25.25
N GLY A 287 -4.65 7.65 -25.85
CA GLY A 287 -5.48 8.54 -26.68
C GLY A 287 -6.06 9.76 -25.95
N LEU A 288 -5.80 9.92 -24.65
CA LEU A 288 -6.12 11.15 -23.92
C LEU A 288 -4.94 12.10 -23.93
N LEU A 289 -5.20 13.35 -24.30
CA LEU A 289 -4.18 14.40 -24.33
C LEU A 289 -4.26 15.24 -23.06
N ASN A 290 -3.14 15.87 -22.72
CA ASN A 290 -3.09 16.83 -21.61
C ASN A 290 -4.09 17.97 -21.87
N GLY A 291 -5.06 18.13 -20.98
CA GLY A 291 -6.13 19.13 -21.08
C GLY A 291 -7.52 18.53 -21.32
N ASP A 292 -7.61 17.26 -21.70
CA ASP A 292 -8.89 16.57 -21.84
C ASP A 292 -9.60 16.44 -20.50
N LYS A 293 -10.89 16.76 -20.47
CA LYS A 293 -11.74 16.65 -19.29
C LYS A 293 -12.72 15.52 -19.47
N LEU A 294 -12.66 14.54 -18.57
CA LEU A 294 -13.57 13.42 -18.55
C LEU A 294 -14.73 13.68 -17.59
N LYS A 295 -15.94 13.33 -18.03
CA LYS A 295 -17.13 13.37 -17.20
C LYS A 295 -17.75 11.97 -17.14
N VAL A 296 -18.00 11.50 -15.93
CA VAL A 296 -18.65 10.22 -15.70
C VAL A 296 -20.15 10.34 -16.03
N ARG A 297 -20.73 9.29 -16.62
CA ARG A 297 -22.16 9.25 -16.94
C ARG A 297 -22.95 8.99 -15.65
N GLN A 298 -23.74 9.97 -15.23
CA GLN A 298 -24.52 9.93 -13.98
C GLN A 298 -25.45 8.71 -13.87
N ASN A 299 -26.05 8.26 -14.98
CA ASN A 299 -26.93 7.07 -14.96
C ASN A 299 -26.18 5.76 -14.71
N THR A 300 -24.85 5.73 -14.84
CA THR A 300 -24.01 4.52 -14.71
C THR A 300 -23.17 4.53 -13.43
N CYS A 301 -22.92 5.73 -12.89
CA CYS A 301 -22.32 5.96 -11.58
C CYS A 301 -23.24 6.94 -10.83
N PRO A 302 -24.25 6.41 -10.11
CA PRO A 302 -25.22 7.23 -9.39
C PRO A 302 -24.62 7.92 -8.16
N ASP A 303 -23.53 7.37 -7.64
CA ASP A 303 -22.69 7.91 -6.57
C ASP A 303 -21.44 8.62 -7.15
#